data_AF-A0A208XPN3-F1
#
_entry.id   AF-A0A208XPN3-F1
#
_cell.length_a   1.000
_cell.length_b   1.000
_cell.length_c   1.000
_cell.angle_alpha   90.00
_cell.angle_beta   90.00
_cell.angle_gamma   90.00
#
_symmetry.space_group_name_H-M   'P 1'
#
loop_
_entity.id
_entity.type
_entity.pdbx_description
1 polymer ?
#
loop_
_entity_poly.entity_id
_entity_poly.type
_entity_poly.pdbx_seq_one_letter_code
_entity_poly.pdbx_strand_id
1 'polypeptide(L)'
;MFDLLFEAGGMIVMPAWIALAAAPWLGNAKPAIRIATGFVIPAVLALAYVLLVAVYRADAGGGYGSLDEVGTLLRHPGMLTAGWYHYLAFDLFVGTWLARQADRDGISPVVMIPCHALTFLFGPAGLLAYAALYAVRPVRTLVRELERRHRPLARFGLALFAAFAVALVAEMLDSRTLGGVGVWVKPMKFMASVGLYAWTAAWLLGELPSGRRRSPLAKGIAGVIIVAGAAEIAYITFQGALGQPSHFNYSTAFHAFMYTLMGVGALAITACSLPLAWMIGRYAKHMAPAYRLGAVLGLVLTFAGGAGAGIAISMNGGPTVGAAAGGAVLPLFGWSLTGGDLRVAHFLGVHAQQVLPAVGMLIAMATAAVPGRTLAMAGGGVVARPGVLGLGAVWTVALAYAALIAMAWMQALAGRPLLG
;
A
#
# COMPACT_ATOMS: atom_id res chain seq x y z
N MET A 1 -35.83 -28.91 -28.07
CA MET A 1 -34.58 -28.61 -28.81
C MET A 1 -33.63 -27.76 -27.98
N PHE A 2 -34.04 -26.58 -27.51
CA PHE A 2 -33.16 -25.71 -26.71
C PHE A 2 -32.73 -26.31 -25.37
N ASP A 3 -33.58 -27.12 -24.72
CA ASP A 3 -33.21 -27.84 -23.49
C ASP A 3 -32.07 -28.85 -23.74
N LEU A 4 -32.14 -29.57 -24.88
CA LEU A 4 -31.07 -30.49 -25.28
C LEU A 4 -29.75 -29.74 -25.56
N LEU A 5 -29.81 -28.56 -26.19
CA LEU A 5 -28.62 -27.72 -26.40
C LEU A 5 -28.07 -27.23 -25.05
N PHE A 6 -28.93 -26.76 -24.16
CA PHE A 6 -28.54 -26.35 -22.81
C PHE A 6 -27.81 -27.48 -22.06
N GLU A 7 -28.39 -28.69 -22.03
CA GLU A 7 -27.79 -29.86 -21.40
C GLU A 7 -26.46 -30.25 -22.05
N ALA A 8 -26.39 -30.24 -23.39
CA ALA A 8 -25.17 -30.55 -24.14
C ALA A 8 -24.02 -29.60 -23.78
N GLY A 9 -24.30 -28.29 -23.66
CA GLY A 9 -23.31 -27.31 -23.21
C GLY A 9 -22.73 -27.67 -21.83
N GLY A 10 -23.59 -28.04 -20.88
CA GLY A 10 -23.17 -28.46 -19.54
C GLY A 10 -22.34 -29.75 -19.56
N MET A 11 -22.77 -30.77 -20.30
CA MET A 11 -22.08 -32.06 -20.40
C MET A 11 -20.68 -31.95 -21.02
N ILE A 12 -20.46 -30.98 -21.92
CA ILE A 12 -19.15 -30.73 -22.53
C ILE A 12 -18.23 -29.98 -21.55
N VAL A 13 -18.74 -28.96 -20.87
CA VAL A 13 -17.91 -28.00 -20.13
C VAL A 13 -17.58 -28.47 -18.72
N MET A 14 -18.45 -29.26 -18.08
CA MET A 14 -18.19 -29.79 -16.74
C MET A 14 -16.94 -30.69 -16.67
N PRO A 15 -16.77 -31.70 -17.54
CA PRO A 15 -15.53 -32.48 -17.57
C PRO A 15 -14.32 -31.63 -17.95
N ALA A 16 -14.51 -30.61 -18.81
CA ALA A 16 -13.44 -29.70 -19.23
C ALA A 16 -12.87 -28.89 -18.05
N TRP A 17 -13.74 -28.40 -17.15
CA TRP A 17 -13.31 -27.71 -15.92
C TRP A 17 -12.61 -28.62 -14.93
N ILE A 18 -13.12 -29.84 -14.74
CA ILE A 18 -12.48 -30.85 -13.87
C ILE A 18 -11.08 -31.17 -14.42
N ALA A 19 -10.98 -31.43 -15.73
CA ALA A 19 -9.71 -31.68 -16.40
C ALA A 19 -8.76 -30.49 -16.28
N LEU A 20 -9.24 -29.27 -16.48
CA LEU A 20 -8.44 -28.04 -16.34
C LEU A 20 -7.91 -27.86 -14.92
N ALA A 21 -8.76 -28.07 -13.91
CA ALA A 21 -8.37 -27.99 -12.50
C ALA A 21 -7.34 -29.07 -12.15
N ALA A 22 -7.51 -30.30 -12.64
CA ALA A 22 -6.61 -31.42 -12.41
C ALA A 22 -5.30 -31.36 -13.24
N ALA A 23 -5.29 -30.61 -14.34
CA ALA A 23 -4.19 -30.54 -15.31
C ALA A 23 -2.79 -30.34 -14.69
N PRO A 24 -2.59 -29.55 -13.61
CA PRO A 24 -1.28 -29.38 -12.98
C PRO A 24 -0.66 -30.69 -12.45
N TRP A 25 -1.48 -31.69 -12.14
CA TRP A 25 -1.04 -32.99 -11.58
C TRP A 25 -1.02 -34.12 -12.61
N LEU A 26 -1.50 -33.88 -13.84
CA LEU A 26 -1.62 -34.91 -14.88
C LEU A 26 -0.41 -34.97 -15.83
N GLY A 27 0.71 -34.35 -15.46
CA GLY A 27 1.99 -34.43 -16.18
C GLY A 27 1.86 -34.11 -17.67
N ASN A 28 2.12 -35.11 -18.51
CA ASN A 28 2.16 -34.99 -19.97
C ASN A 28 0.79 -34.68 -20.62
N ALA A 29 -0.33 -34.91 -19.93
CA ALA A 29 -1.66 -34.58 -20.45
C ALA A 29 -1.97 -33.08 -20.39
N LYS A 30 -1.25 -32.31 -19.55
CA LYS A 30 -1.47 -30.88 -19.29
C LYS A 30 -1.53 -30.01 -20.56
N PRO A 31 -0.62 -30.16 -21.55
CA PRO A 31 -0.68 -29.36 -22.77
C PRO A 31 -1.92 -29.66 -23.62
N ALA A 32 -2.27 -30.95 -23.77
CA ALA A 32 -3.45 -31.38 -24.52
C ALA A 32 -4.74 -30.87 -23.88
N ILE A 33 -4.88 -31.00 -22.56
CA ILE A 33 -6.01 -30.45 -21.80
C ILE A 33 -6.12 -28.95 -22.05
N ARG A 34 -5.02 -28.20 -22.00
CA ARG A 34 -5.03 -26.74 -22.22
C ARG A 34 -5.37 -26.33 -23.65
N ILE A 35 -5.07 -27.15 -24.64
CA ILE A 35 -5.49 -26.89 -26.02
C ILE A 35 -6.99 -27.15 -26.13
N ALA A 36 -7.46 -28.25 -25.54
CA ALA A 36 -8.88 -28.60 -25.54
C ALA A 36 -9.72 -27.51 -24.83
N THR A 37 -9.38 -27.16 -23.59
CA THR A 37 -10.14 -26.23 -22.76
C THR A 37 -9.92 -24.77 -23.15
N GLY A 38 -8.75 -24.41 -23.68
CA GLY A 38 -8.40 -23.03 -24.00
C GLY A 38 -8.58 -22.65 -25.46
N PHE A 39 -8.94 -23.59 -26.33
CA PHE A 39 -9.12 -23.32 -27.75
C PHE A 39 -10.22 -24.17 -28.38
N VAL A 40 -10.12 -25.51 -28.36
CA VAL A 40 -11.04 -26.39 -29.12
C VAL A 40 -12.48 -26.26 -28.61
N ILE A 41 -12.72 -26.50 -27.32
CA ILE A 41 -14.07 -26.46 -26.72
C ILE A 41 -14.65 -25.03 -26.80
N PRO A 42 -13.93 -23.96 -26.38
CA PRO A 42 -14.42 -22.60 -26.57
C PRO A 42 -14.72 -22.25 -28.03
N ALA A 43 -13.90 -22.69 -29.00
CA ALA A 43 -14.14 -22.41 -30.41
C ALA A 43 -15.41 -23.09 -30.94
N VAL A 44 -15.67 -24.34 -30.53
CA VAL A 44 -16.90 -25.05 -30.89
C VAL A 44 -18.13 -24.35 -30.28
N LEU A 45 -18.06 -23.98 -29.00
CA LEU A 45 -19.15 -23.26 -28.33
C LEU A 45 -19.36 -21.86 -28.91
N ALA A 46 -18.27 -21.15 -29.27
CA ALA A 46 -18.32 -19.86 -29.91
C ALA A 46 -18.93 -19.93 -31.32
N LEU A 47 -18.61 -20.97 -32.09
CA LEU A 47 -19.24 -21.22 -33.39
C LEU A 47 -20.74 -21.48 -33.22
N ALA A 48 -21.13 -22.33 -32.27
CA ALA A 48 -22.53 -22.58 -31.96
C ALA A 48 -23.25 -21.31 -31.49
N TYR A 49 -22.61 -20.47 -30.66
CA TYR A 49 -23.10 -19.15 -30.30
C TYR A 49 -23.34 -18.26 -31.53
N VAL A 50 -22.36 -18.12 -32.43
CA VAL A 50 -22.49 -17.30 -33.64
C VAL A 50 -23.64 -17.79 -34.53
N LEU A 51 -23.78 -19.12 -34.69
CA LEU A 51 -24.88 -19.71 -35.45
C LEU A 51 -26.24 -19.44 -34.81
N LEU A 52 -26.38 -19.63 -33.50
CA LEU A 52 -27.61 -19.34 -32.77
C LEU A 52 -28.00 -17.85 -32.88
N VAL A 53 -27.03 -16.95 -32.72
CA VAL A 53 -27.26 -15.51 -32.92
C VAL A 53 -27.67 -15.22 -34.35
N ALA A 54 -26.96 -15.74 -35.35
CA ALA A 54 -27.28 -15.49 -36.76
C ALA A 54 -28.70 -15.96 -37.14
N VAL A 55 -29.16 -17.07 -36.58
CA VAL A 55 -30.49 -17.62 -36.86
C VAL A 55 -31.59 -16.91 -36.07
N TYR A 56 -31.41 -16.66 -34.78
CA TYR A 56 -32.50 -16.26 -33.89
C TYR A 56 -32.54 -14.77 -33.55
N ARG A 57 -31.50 -13.99 -33.88
CA ARG A 57 -31.42 -12.56 -33.51
C ARG A 57 -32.48 -11.70 -34.17
N ALA A 58 -32.81 -11.96 -35.43
CA ALA A 58 -33.81 -11.19 -36.16
C ALA A 58 -35.21 -11.39 -35.57
N ASP A 59 -35.55 -12.63 -35.24
CA ASP A 59 -36.87 -13.00 -34.71
C ASP A 59 -37.06 -12.63 -33.23
N ALA A 60 -35.98 -12.61 -32.45
CA ALA A 60 -36.02 -12.30 -31.02
C ALA A 60 -36.38 -10.83 -30.71
N GLY A 61 -36.12 -9.91 -31.64
CA GLY A 61 -36.24 -8.47 -31.40
C GLY A 61 -35.28 -7.96 -30.30
N GLY A 62 -35.54 -6.74 -29.79
CA GLY A 62 -34.72 -6.14 -28.74
C GLY A 62 -33.32 -5.71 -29.18
N GLY A 63 -32.41 -5.52 -28.23
CA GLY A 63 -31.19 -4.74 -28.44
C GLY A 63 -30.26 -4.70 -27.23
N TYR A 64 -29.21 -3.89 -27.34
CA TYR A 64 -28.25 -3.62 -26.26
C TYR A 64 -28.27 -2.15 -25.83
N GLY A 65 -29.26 -1.35 -26.29
CA GLY A 65 -29.36 0.07 -26.01
C GLY A 65 -30.04 0.39 -24.67
N SER A 66 -30.80 -0.55 -24.11
CA SER A 66 -31.45 -0.43 -22.80
C SER A 66 -31.61 -1.79 -22.10
N LEU A 67 -31.89 -1.78 -20.80
CA LEU A 67 -32.14 -3.01 -20.04
C LEU A 67 -33.38 -3.77 -20.55
N ASP A 68 -34.43 -3.04 -20.93
CA ASP A 68 -35.66 -3.63 -21.48
C ASP A 68 -35.44 -4.29 -22.84
N GLU A 69 -34.59 -3.69 -23.67
CA GLU A 69 -34.17 -4.26 -24.95
C GLU A 69 -33.37 -5.56 -24.76
N VAL A 70 -32.46 -5.61 -23.78
CA VAL A 70 -31.71 -6.83 -23.44
C VAL A 70 -32.66 -7.90 -22.88
N GLY A 71 -33.61 -7.50 -22.04
CA GLY A 71 -34.64 -8.38 -21.50
C GLY A 71 -35.50 -9.01 -22.59
N THR A 72 -35.94 -8.20 -23.57
CA THR A 72 -36.69 -8.68 -24.74
C THR A 72 -35.89 -9.70 -25.53
N LEU A 73 -34.61 -9.42 -25.81
CA LEU A 73 -33.73 -10.32 -26.54
C LEU A 73 -33.57 -11.69 -25.83
N LEU A 74 -33.30 -11.67 -24.53
CA LEU A 74 -33.00 -12.88 -23.75
C LEU A 74 -34.25 -13.70 -23.38
N ARG A 75 -35.46 -13.17 -23.60
CA ARG A 75 -36.69 -13.96 -23.52
C ARG A 75 -36.84 -14.95 -24.66
N HIS A 76 -36.18 -14.71 -25.80
CA HIS A 76 -36.20 -15.65 -26.91
C HIS A 76 -35.31 -16.86 -26.60
N PRO A 77 -35.83 -18.11 -26.59
CA PRO A 77 -35.08 -19.28 -26.14
C PRO A 77 -33.75 -19.50 -26.88
N GLY A 78 -33.72 -19.27 -28.20
CA GLY A 78 -32.49 -19.39 -28.98
C GLY A 78 -31.41 -18.37 -28.63
N MET A 79 -31.80 -17.14 -28.26
CA MET A 79 -30.87 -16.10 -27.83
C MET A 79 -30.43 -16.31 -26.38
N LEU A 80 -31.31 -16.86 -25.54
CA LEU A 80 -30.96 -17.29 -24.19
C LEU A 80 -29.92 -18.42 -24.21
N THR A 81 -30.12 -19.45 -25.04
CA THR A 81 -29.14 -20.53 -25.23
C THR A 81 -27.84 -19.99 -25.81
N ALA A 82 -27.89 -19.05 -26.75
CA ALA A 82 -26.69 -18.38 -27.24
C ALA A 82 -25.93 -17.68 -26.09
N GLY A 83 -26.61 -16.89 -25.27
CA GLY A 83 -26.03 -16.26 -24.08
C GLY A 83 -25.39 -17.27 -23.13
N TRP A 84 -26.03 -18.42 -22.91
CA TRP A 84 -25.46 -19.50 -22.12
C TRP A 84 -24.16 -20.05 -22.71
N TYR A 85 -24.12 -20.30 -24.01
CA TYR A 85 -22.92 -20.79 -24.70
C TYR A 85 -21.79 -19.76 -24.71
N HIS A 86 -22.12 -18.48 -24.76
CA HIS A 86 -21.16 -17.39 -24.59
C HIS A 86 -20.47 -17.47 -23.23
N TYR A 87 -21.23 -17.60 -22.13
CA TYR A 87 -20.65 -17.75 -20.79
C TYR A 87 -19.77 -18.99 -20.68
N LEU A 88 -20.28 -20.15 -21.11
CA LEU A 88 -19.54 -21.41 -21.09
C LEU A 88 -18.22 -21.34 -21.86
N ALA A 89 -18.23 -20.76 -23.07
CA ALA A 89 -17.04 -20.62 -23.90
C ALA A 89 -16.03 -19.65 -23.29
N PHE A 90 -16.49 -18.46 -22.90
CA PHE A 90 -15.62 -17.38 -22.45
C PHE A 90 -15.03 -17.68 -21.07
N ASP A 91 -15.81 -18.21 -20.14
CA ASP A 91 -15.32 -18.53 -18.80
C ASP A 91 -14.29 -19.67 -18.83
N LEU A 92 -14.50 -20.71 -19.66
CA LEU A 92 -13.53 -21.80 -19.82
C LEU A 92 -12.23 -21.32 -20.51
N PHE A 93 -12.36 -20.42 -21.49
CA PHE A 93 -11.22 -19.76 -22.12
C PHE A 93 -10.42 -18.93 -21.10
N VAL A 94 -11.10 -18.09 -20.32
CA VAL A 94 -10.49 -17.26 -19.26
C VAL A 94 -9.86 -18.16 -18.20
N GLY A 95 -10.54 -19.20 -17.73
CA GLY A 95 -9.98 -20.17 -16.77
C GLY A 95 -8.70 -20.81 -17.29
N THR A 96 -8.68 -21.21 -18.57
CA THR A 96 -7.48 -21.80 -19.18
C THR A 96 -6.37 -20.78 -19.34
N TRP A 97 -6.70 -19.54 -19.69
CA TRP A 97 -5.74 -18.43 -19.74
C TRP A 97 -5.14 -18.16 -18.36
N LEU A 98 -5.96 -18.08 -17.31
CA LEU A 98 -5.53 -17.93 -15.92
C LEU A 98 -4.59 -19.06 -15.49
N ALA A 99 -4.91 -20.32 -15.82
CA ALA A 99 -4.05 -21.46 -15.52
C ALA A 99 -2.67 -21.35 -16.20
N ARG A 100 -2.58 -20.79 -17.42
CA ARG A 100 -1.31 -20.56 -18.12
C ARG A 100 -0.53 -19.39 -17.50
N GLN A 101 -1.20 -18.32 -17.10
CA GLN A 101 -0.53 -17.20 -16.41
C GLN A 101 0.00 -17.65 -15.05
N ALA A 102 -0.80 -18.38 -14.28
CA ALA A 102 -0.41 -18.91 -12.97
C ALA A 102 0.89 -19.73 -13.02
N ASP A 103 1.07 -20.55 -14.06
CA ASP A 103 2.31 -21.29 -14.28
C ASP A 103 3.51 -20.37 -14.51
N ARG A 104 3.39 -19.40 -15.43
CA ARG A 104 4.47 -18.42 -15.71
C ARG A 104 4.85 -17.65 -14.47
N ASP A 105 3.84 -17.36 -13.67
CA ASP A 105 3.93 -16.60 -12.44
C ASP A 105 4.42 -17.46 -11.26
N GLY A 106 4.48 -18.79 -11.37
CA GLY A 106 4.85 -19.68 -10.26
C GLY A 106 3.83 -19.71 -9.12
N ILE A 107 2.54 -19.50 -9.40
CA ILE A 107 1.44 -19.62 -8.42
C ILE A 107 1.13 -21.10 -8.20
N SER A 108 0.98 -21.51 -6.94
CA SER A 108 0.65 -22.89 -6.59
C SER A 108 -0.68 -23.33 -7.22
N PRO A 109 -0.75 -24.52 -7.84
CA PRO A 109 -1.99 -25.10 -8.35
C PRO A 109 -3.14 -25.12 -7.33
N VAL A 110 -2.84 -25.31 -6.04
CA VAL A 110 -3.85 -25.34 -4.97
C VAL A 110 -4.51 -23.98 -4.77
N VAL A 111 -3.75 -22.88 -4.89
CA VAL A 111 -4.28 -21.51 -4.80
C VAL A 111 -5.14 -21.16 -6.01
N MET A 112 -4.90 -21.82 -7.15
CA MET A 112 -5.70 -21.64 -8.35
C MET A 112 -7.06 -22.34 -8.30
N ILE A 113 -7.25 -23.36 -7.46
CA ILE A 113 -8.54 -24.06 -7.31
C ILE A 113 -9.70 -23.08 -7.02
N PRO A 114 -9.64 -22.21 -5.98
CA PRO A 114 -10.71 -21.25 -5.72
C PRO A 114 -10.87 -20.23 -6.86
N CYS A 115 -9.78 -19.84 -7.55
CA CYS A 115 -9.87 -18.94 -8.70
C CYS A 115 -10.60 -19.60 -9.87
N HIS A 116 -10.32 -20.86 -10.17
CA HIS A 116 -11.05 -21.63 -11.20
C HIS A 116 -12.50 -21.87 -10.82
N ALA A 117 -12.79 -22.20 -9.56
CA ALA A 117 -14.16 -22.35 -9.08
C ALA A 117 -14.96 -21.04 -9.22
N LEU A 118 -14.36 -19.91 -8.85
CA LEU A 118 -14.96 -18.58 -9.04
C LEU A 118 -15.10 -18.22 -10.52
N THR A 119 -14.14 -18.57 -11.38
CA THR A 119 -14.25 -18.31 -12.83
C THR A 119 -15.35 -19.16 -13.45
N PHE A 120 -15.53 -20.40 -12.99
CA PHE A 120 -16.57 -21.30 -13.46
C PHE A 120 -17.98 -20.82 -13.06
N LEU A 121 -18.16 -20.36 -11.82
CA LEU A 121 -19.47 -19.91 -11.32
C LEU A 121 -19.78 -18.46 -11.70
N PHE A 122 -18.75 -17.61 -11.73
CA PHE A 122 -18.84 -16.17 -11.85
C PHE A 122 -17.60 -15.63 -12.59
N GLY A 123 -17.45 -15.91 -13.89
CA GLY A 123 -16.29 -15.54 -14.73
C GLY A 123 -15.45 -14.33 -14.26
N PRO A 124 -16.04 -13.13 -14.17
CA PRO A 124 -15.34 -11.91 -13.72
C PRO A 124 -14.76 -11.99 -12.30
N ALA A 125 -15.43 -12.65 -11.35
CA ALA A 125 -14.97 -12.78 -9.97
C ALA A 125 -13.71 -13.63 -9.86
N GLY A 126 -13.59 -14.70 -10.66
CA GLY A 126 -12.38 -15.50 -10.72
C GLY A 126 -11.18 -14.75 -11.30
N LEU A 127 -11.41 -13.94 -12.34
CA LEU A 127 -10.39 -13.04 -12.89
C LEU A 127 -9.93 -11.99 -11.85
N LEU A 128 -10.86 -11.39 -11.11
CA LEU A 128 -10.54 -10.45 -10.03
C LEU A 128 -9.76 -11.12 -8.88
N ALA A 129 -10.13 -12.35 -8.50
CA ALA A 129 -9.40 -13.11 -7.50
C ALA A 129 -7.95 -13.37 -7.92
N TYR A 130 -7.71 -13.73 -9.20
CA TYR A 130 -6.36 -13.86 -9.74
C TYR A 130 -5.60 -12.53 -9.75
N ALA A 131 -6.25 -11.44 -10.18
CA ALA A 131 -5.65 -10.11 -10.18
C ALA A 131 -5.22 -9.68 -8.77
N ALA A 132 -6.01 -10.00 -7.74
CA ALA A 132 -5.65 -9.77 -6.35
C ALA A 132 -4.39 -10.55 -5.93
N LEU A 133 -4.24 -11.82 -6.36
CA LEU A 133 -3.02 -12.60 -6.12
C LEU A 133 -1.78 -11.97 -6.76
N TYR A 134 -1.94 -11.33 -7.92
CA TYR A 134 -0.86 -10.59 -8.57
C TYR A 134 -0.52 -9.30 -7.83
N ALA A 135 -1.53 -8.54 -7.42
CA ALA A 135 -1.38 -7.28 -6.70
C ALA A 135 -0.65 -7.43 -5.36
N VAL A 136 -0.75 -8.59 -4.69
CA VAL A 136 -0.05 -8.83 -3.41
C VAL A 136 1.42 -9.25 -3.57
N ARG A 137 1.91 -9.57 -4.78
CA ARG A 137 3.31 -10.02 -4.99
C ARG A 137 4.37 -8.99 -4.60
N PRO A 138 4.26 -7.72 -5.01
CA PRO A 138 5.23 -6.70 -4.60
C PRO A 138 5.25 -6.55 -3.08
N VAL A 139 4.07 -6.58 -2.43
CA VAL A 139 3.94 -6.51 -0.97
C VAL A 139 4.62 -7.70 -0.30
N ARG A 140 4.40 -8.93 -0.78
CA ARG A 140 5.07 -10.12 -0.23
C ARG A 140 6.59 -10.06 -0.41
N THR A 141 7.05 -9.57 -1.56
CA THR A 141 8.48 -9.41 -1.83
C THR A 141 9.10 -8.37 -0.91
N LEU A 142 8.43 -7.23 -0.73
CA LEU A 142 8.81 -6.20 0.21
C LEU A 142 8.88 -6.72 1.64
N VAL A 143 7.84 -7.42 2.12
CA VAL A 143 7.79 -7.98 3.48
C VAL A 143 8.91 -8.99 3.70
N ARG A 144 9.17 -9.89 2.73
CA ARG A 144 10.29 -10.85 2.81
C ARG A 144 11.64 -10.14 2.87
N GLU A 145 11.82 -9.10 2.07
CA GLU A 145 13.05 -8.30 2.06
C GLU A 145 13.24 -7.57 3.39
N LEU A 146 12.16 -7.01 3.95
CA LEU A 146 12.17 -6.39 5.28
C LEU A 146 12.48 -7.42 6.37
N GLU A 147 11.92 -8.63 6.32
CA GLU A 147 12.24 -9.70 7.26
C GLU A 147 13.71 -10.13 7.17
N ARG A 148 14.26 -10.22 5.95
CA ARG A 148 15.67 -10.51 5.71
C ARG A 148 16.58 -9.42 6.28
N ARG A 149 16.16 -8.16 6.17
CA ARG A 149 16.90 -6.99 6.68
C ARG A 149 16.84 -6.88 8.20
N HIS A 150 15.65 -6.96 8.79
CA HIS A 150 15.44 -6.87 10.23
C HIS A 150 14.09 -7.47 10.68
N ARG A 151 14.07 -8.79 10.88
CA ARG A 151 12.88 -9.60 11.22
C ARG A 151 11.95 -9.04 12.32
N PRO A 152 12.41 -8.59 13.50
CA PRO A 152 11.50 -8.09 14.55
C PRO A 152 10.67 -6.88 14.10
N LEU A 153 11.32 -5.87 13.53
CA LEU A 153 10.66 -4.64 13.06
C LEU A 153 9.75 -4.88 11.85
N ALA A 154 10.17 -5.76 10.94
CA ALA A 154 9.34 -6.16 9.80
C ALA A 154 8.01 -6.78 10.26
N ARG A 155 8.08 -7.71 11.23
CA ARG A 155 6.89 -8.37 11.82
C ARG A 155 6.05 -7.41 12.63
N PHE A 156 6.66 -6.52 13.39
CA PHE A 156 5.93 -5.49 14.12
C PHE A 156 5.15 -4.58 13.18
N GLY A 157 5.78 -4.05 12.13
CA GLY A 157 5.07 -3.25 11.13
C GLY A 157 3.96 -4.04 10.41
N LEU A 158 4.21 -5.32 10.08
CA LEU A 158 3.17 -6.19 9.49
C LEU A 158 1.97 -6.38 10.44
N ALA A 159 2.23 -6.57 11.74
CA ALA A 159 1.18 -6.67 12.75
C ALA A 159 0.37 -5.37 12.85
N LEU A 160 1.02 -4.20 12.77
CA LEU A 160 0.33 -2.91 12.74
C LEU A 160 -0.52 -2.71 11.48
N PHE A 161 -0.04 -3.14 10.30
CA PHE A 161 -0.86 -3.09 9.08
C PHE A 161 -2.02 -4.10 9.09
N ALA A 162 -1.84 -5.26 9.73
CA ALA A 162 -2.94 -6.18 9.96
C ALA A 162 -3.98 -5.58 10.93
N ALA A 163 -3.53 -4.95 12.03
CA ALA A 163 -4.40 -4.22 12.96
C ALA A 163 -5.12 -3.04 12.27
N PHE A 164 -4.44 -2.34 11.36
CA PHE A 164 -5.06 -1.30 10.53
C PHE A 164 -6.22 -1.83 9.71
N ALA A 165 -6.08 -3.01 9.08
CA ALA A 165 -7.16 -3.63 8.32
C ALA A 165 -8.36 -3.98 9.21
N VAL A 166 -8.12 -4.43 10.44
CA VAL A 166 -9.19 -4.67 11.44
C VAL A 166 -9.86 -3.36 11.85
N ALA A 167 -9.07 -2.30 12.13
CA ALA A 167 -9.60 -0.99 12.50
C ALA A 167 -10.38 -0.33 11.36
N LEU A 168 -10.00 -0.59 10.10
CA LEU A 168 -10.76 -0.15 8.92
C LEU A 168 -12.15 -0.80 8.88
N VAL A 169 -12.24 -2.11 9.14
CA VAL A 169 -13.54 -2.79 9.23
C VAL A 169 -14.34 -2.24 10.41
N ALA A 170 -13.70 -1.98 11.56
CA ALA A 170 -14.36 -1.39 12.72
C ALA A 170 -14.92 0.02 12.41
N GLU A 171 -14.19 0.87 11.68
CA GLU A 171 -14.66 2.18 11.21
C GLU A 171 -15.90 2.06 10.31
N MET A 172 -16.00 1.02 9.49
CA MET A 172 -17.18 0.80 8.63
C MET A 172 -18.42 0.35 9.41
N LEU A 173 -18.24 -0.23 10.60
CA LEU A 173 -19.32 -0.81 11.41
C LEU A 173 -19.73 0.07 12.60
N ASP A 174 -18.82 0.91 13.10
CA ASP A 174 -19.00 1.73 14.29
C ASP A 174 -19.27 3.19 13.91
N SER A 175 -20.51 3.64 14.08
CA SER A 175 -20.93 5.00 13.72
C SER A 175 -20.55 6.06 14.75
N ARG A 176 -19.91 5.69 15.86
CA ARG A 176 -19.52 6.65 16.91
C ARG A 176 -18.45 7.59 16.40
N THR A 177 -18.54 8.86 16.81
CA THR A 177 -17.56 9.89 16.47
C THR A 177 -16.94 10.52 17.69
N LEU A 178 -15.68 10.91 17.61
CA LEU A 178 -14.96 11.72 18.60
C LEU A 178 -14.40 12.97 17.91
N GLY A 179 -14.92 14.15 18.25
CA GLY A 179 -14.53 15.40 17.59
C GLY A 179 -14.99 15.49 16.12
N GLY A 180 -16.16 14.92 15.80
CA GLY A 180 -16.75 14.97 14.46
C GLY A 180 -16.17 13.98 13.45
N VAL A 181 -15.23 13.11 13.86
CA VAL A 181 -14.66 12.03 13.02
C VAL A 181 -14.83 10.68 13.71
N GLY A 182 -14.85 9.58 12.95
CA GLY A 182 -15.01 8.23 13.49
C GLY A 182 -13.95 7.87 14.53
N VAL A 183 -14.36 7.10 15.54
CA VAL A 183 -13.49 6.75 16.69
C VAL A 183 -12.26 5.91 16.29
N TRP A 184 -12.28 5.24 15.13
CA TRP A 184 -11.19 4.40 14.65
C TRP A 184 -10.22 5.13 13.72
N VAL A 185 -10.59 6.31 13.21
CA VAL A 185 -9.74 7.13 12.32
C VAL A 185 -8.37 7.44 12.94
N LYS A 186 -8.33 7.81 14.22
CA LYS A 186 -7.06 8.10 14.91
C LYS A 186 -6.21 6.82 15.10
N PRO A 187 -6.73 5.72 15.67
CA PRO A 187 -6.02 4.44 15.69
C PRO A 187 -5.44 4.04 14.33
N MET A 188 -6.23 4.11 13.24
CA MET A 188 -5.77 3.78 11.89
C MET A 188 -4.58 4.64 11.44
N LYS A 189 -4.63 5.97 11.62
CA LYS A 189 -3.52 6.86 11.26
C LYS A 189 -2.24 6.52 12.01
N PHE A 190 -2.34 6.24 13.31
CA PHE A 190 -1.19 5.88 14.13
C PHE A 190 -0.64 4.50 13.76
N MET A 191 -1.49 3.48 13.53
CA MET A 191 -1.07 2.16 13.07
C MET A 191 -0.31 2.24 11.74
N ALA A 192 -0.83 3.00 10.77
CA ALA A 192 -0.19 3.20 9.47
C ALA A 192 1.15 3.93 9.62
N SER A 193 1.20 5.00 10.41
CA SER A 193 2.42 5.81 10.59
C SER A 193 3.52 5.02 11.33
N VAL A 194 3.20 4.40 12.47
CA VAL A 194 4.15 3.61 13.25
C VAL A 194 4.57 2.34 12.49
N GLY A 195 3.67 1.72 11.74
CA GLY A 195 3.98 0.60 10.86
C GLY A 195 4.98 0.97 9.77
N LEU A 196 4.75 2.10 9.09
CA LEU A 196 5.66 2.63 8.08
C LEU A 196 7.01 3.05 8.70
N TYR A 197 7.01 3.67 9.88
CA TYR A 197 8.22 3.99 10.64
C TYR A 197 9.04 2.73 10.91
N ALA A 198 8.41 1.68 11.44
CA ALA A 198 9.07 0.42 11.77
C ALA A 198 9.67 -0.26 10.53
N TRP A 199 8.95 -0.28 9.40
CA TRP A 199 9.47 -0.81 8.13
C TRP A 199 10.60 0.04 7.56
N THR A 200 10.54 1.36 7.69
CA THR A 200 11.63 2.26 7.29
C THR A 200 12.89 2.02 8.12
N ALA A 201 12.74 1.90 9.44
CA ALA A 201 13.84 1.56 10.34
C ALA A 201 14.41 0.17 10.04
N ALA A 202 13.57 -0.83 9.76
CA ALA A 202 14.00 -2.16 9.34
C ALA A 202 14.83 -2.11 8.05
N TRP A 203 14.37 -1.33 7.06
CA TRP A 203 15.06 -1.15 5.79
C TRP A 203 16.46 -0.55 5.99
N LEU A 204 16.55 0.56 6.72
CA LEU A 204 17.81 1.27 6.96
C LEU A 204 18.76 0.49 7.87
N LEU A 205 18.27 -0.18 8.92
CA LEU A 205 19.11 -1.10 9.70
C LEU A 205 19.68 -2.23 8.82
N GLY A 206 18.91 -2.69 7.84
CA GLY A 206 19.35 -3.62 6.81
C GLY A 206 20.47 -3.09 5.92
N GLU A 207 20.66 -1.78 5.81
CA GLU A 207 21.80 -1.19 5.10
C GLU A 207 23.09 -1.26 5.91
N LEU A 208 23.09 -1.58 7.21
CA LEU A 208 24.35 -1.67 7.96
C LEU A 208 25.16 -2.92 7.57
N PRO A 209 26.49 -2.94 7.75
CA PRO A 209 27.28 -4.17 7.65
C PRO A 209 26.80 -5.22 8.66
N SER A 210 26.92 -6.51 8.32
CA SER A 210 26.38 -7.64 9.11
C SER A 210 26.77 -7.60 10.59
N GLY A 211 28.02 -7.26 10.92
CA GLY A 211 28.50 -7.12 12.30
C GLY A 211 27.87 -5.97 13.09
N ARG A 212 27.36 -4.93 12.40
CA ARG A 212 26.69 -3.77 13.03
C ARG A 212 25.17 -3.93 13.11
N ARG A 213 24.55 -4.70 12.20
CA ARG A 213 23.10 -5.00 12.23
C ARG A 213 22.64 -5.63 13.54
N ARG A 214 23.50 -6.40 14.20
CA ARG A 214 23.21 -7.10 15.47
C ARG A 214 23.83 -6.44 16.70
N SER A 215 24.36 -5.23 16.56
CA SER A 215 24.96 -4.48 17.68
C SER A 215 23.92 -4.15 18.77
N PRO A 216 24.36 -3.94 20.03
CA PRO A 216 23.47 -3.53 21.11
C PRO A 216 22.66 -2.27 20.78
N LEU A 217 23.28 -1.28 20.12
CA LEU A 217 22.59 -0.05 19.70
C LEU A 217 21.46 -0.33 18.69
N ALA A 218 21.72 -1.16 17.67
CA ALA A 218 20.69 -1.55 16.70
C ALA A 218 19.52 -2.30 17.36
N LYS A 219 19.82 -3.20 18.32
CA LYS A 219 18.81 -3.90 19.11
C LYS A 219 18.02 -2.94 20.00
N GLY A 220 18.68 -1.97 20.61
CA GLY A 220 18.06 -0.92 21.44
C GLY A 220 17.10 -0.06 20.63
N ILE A 221 17.53 0.43 19.45
CA ILE A 221 16.67 1.16 18.49
C ILE A 221 15.41 0.34 18.18
N ALA A 222 15.57 -0.92 17.77
CA ALA A 222 14.45 -1.77 17.45
C ALA A 222 13.53 -2.03 18.65
N GLY A 223 14.12 -2.27 19.83
CA GLY A 223 13.38 -2.51 21.07
C GLY A 223 12.53 -1.31 21.48
N VAL A 224 13.08 -0.09 21.44
CA VAL A 224 12.34 1.14 21.75
C VAL A 224 11.18 1.33 20.78
N ILE A 225 11.42 1.20 19.47
CA ILE A 225 10.37 1.34 18.44
C ILE A 225 9.22 0.34 18.68
N ILE A 226 9.56 -0.92 18.98
CA ILE A 226 8.56 -1.98 19.18
C ILE A 226 7.79 -1.75 20.48
N VAL A 227 8.48 -1.51 21.60
CA VAL A 227 7.84 -1.42 22.92
C VAL A 227 7.01 -0.14 23.04
N ALA A 228 7.61 1.02 22.75
CA ALA A 228 6.89 2.29 22.81
C ALA A 228 5.77 2.33 21.77
N GLY A 229 6.04 1.88 20.54
CA GLY A 229 5.04 1.84 19.48
C GLY A 229 3.87 0.92 19.82
N ALA A 230 4.13 -0.28 20.36
CA ALA A 230 3.05 -1.19 20.79
C ALA A 230 2.21 -0.58 21.92
N ALA A 231 2.85 0.04 22.92
CA ALA A 231 2.15 0.68 24.03
C ALA A 231 1.27 1.85 23.54
N GLU A 232 1.80 2.71 22.67
CA GLU A 232 1.05 3.82 22.08
C GLU A 232 -0.15 3.32 21.27
N ILE A 233 0.04 2.36 20.37
CA ILE A 233 -1.04 1.82 19.55
C ILE A 233 -2.10 1.14 20.41
N ALA A 234 -1.69 0.33 21.40
CA ALA A 234 -2.63 -0.33 22.31
C ALA A 234 -3.50 0.69 23.06
N TYR A 235 -2.88 1.72 23.65
CA TYR A 235 -3.61 2.72 24.42
C TYR A 235 -4.50 3.62 23.53
N ILE A 236 -4.00 4.07 22.38
CA ILE A 236 -4.80 4.86 21.42
C ILE A 236 -6.01 4.06 20.94
N THR A 237 -5.82 2.79 20.62
CA THR A 237 -6.89 1.90 20.16
C THR A 237 -7.91 1.65 21.25
N PHE A 238 -7.45 1.41 22.49
CA PHE A 238 -8.32 1.21 23.64
C PHE A 238 -9.18 2.46 23.93
N GLN A 239 -8.57 3.65 23.92
CA GLN A 239 -9.30 4.90 24.12
C GLN A 239 -10.29 5.18 22.97
N GLY A 240 -9.91 4.88 21.72
CA GLY A 240 -10.82 4.93 20.58
C GLY A 240 -12.03 4.01 20.76
N ALA A 241 -11.82 2.76 21.19
CA ALA A 241 -12.91 1.81 21.45
C ALA A 241 -13.87 2.31 22.55
N LEU A 242 -13.37 3.03 23.54
CA LEU A 242 -14.16 3.69 24.59
C LEU A 242 -14.82 5.00 24.14
N GLY A 243 -14.51 5.51 22.95
CA GLY A 243 -14.98 6.81 22.48
C GLY A 243 -14.36 7.98 23.25
N GLN A 244 -13.13 7.82 23.74
CA GLN A 244 -12.44 8.77 24.62
C GLN A 244 -11.16 9.30 23.97
N PRO A 245 -10.73 10.53 24.30
CA PRO A 245 -9.48 11.08 23.81
C PRO A 245 -8.27 10.39 24.48
N SER A 246 -7.29 10.01 23.67
CA SER A 246 -5.98 9.52 24.15
C SER A 246 -4.95 10.62 24.41
N HIS A 247 -5.10 11.78 23.76
CA HIS A 247 -4.21 12.94 23.94
C HIS A 247 -5.01 14.08 24.56
N PHE A 248 -4.37 14.92 25.38
CA PHE A 248 -5.00 16.03 26.09
C PHE A 248 -6.14 15.60 27.02
N ASN A 249 -6.15 14.34 27.45
CA ASN A 249 -7.15 13.83 28.38
C ASN A 249 -6.66 13.96 29.82
N TYR A 250 -7.21 14.93 30.53
CA TYR A 250 -6.89 15.23 31.93
C TYR A 250 -8.05 14.87 32.88
N SER A 251 -9.00 14.04 32.44
CA SER A 251 -10.20 13.70 33.20
C SER A 251 -9.90 12.98 34.52
N THR A 252 -8.81 12.20 34.57
CA THR A 252 -8.33 11.54 35.79
C THR A 252 -6.81 11.55 35.85
N ALA A 253 -6.24 11.28 37.04
CA ALA A 253 -4.80 11.13 37.22
C ALA A 253 -4.20 10.05 36.30
N PHE A 254 -4.95 8.96 36.06
CA PHE A 254 -4.54 7.91 35.13
C PHE A 254 -4.45 8.42 33.68
N HIS A 255 -5.45 9.17 33.19
CA HIS A 255 -5.42 9.71 31.83
C HIS A 255 -4.30 10.74 31.64
N ALA A 256 -4.07 11.62 32.61
CA ALA A 256 -2.97 12.57 32.57
C ALA A 256 -1.59 11.88 32.57
N PHE A 257 -1.43 10.82 33.38
CA PHE A 257 -0.22 10.00 33.39
C PHE A 257 -0.01 9.29 32.05
N MET A 258 -1.05 8.65 31.50
CA MET A 258 -0.97 7.97 30.21
C MET A 258 -0.66 8.95 29.06
N TYR A 259 -1.27 10.14 29.05
CA TYR A 259 -0.94 11.18 28.07
C TYR A 259 0.53 11.58 28.12
N THR A 260 1.07 11.78 29.33
CA THR A 260 2.49 12.08 29.52
C THR A 260 3.38 10.93 29.05
N LEU A 261 3.02 9.69 29.40
CA LEU A 261 3.76 8.49 29.02
C LEU A 261 3.79 8.31 27.50
N MET A 262 2.69 8.58 26.80
CA MET A 262 2.65 8.59 25.34
C MET A 262 3.60 9.64 24.75
N GLY A 263 3.60 10.86 25.30
CA GLY A 263 4.54 11.90 24.85
C GLY A 263 6.00 11.47 24.97
N VAL A 264 6.37 10.82 26.08
CA VAL A 264 7.69 10.22 26.27
C VAL A 264 7.95 9.10 25.26
N GLY A 265 6.97 8.24 25.02
CA GLY A 265 7.04 7.16 24.03
C GLY A 265 7.28 7.68 22.61
N ALA A 266 6.46 8.62 22.14
CA ALA A 266 6.59 9.25 20.84
C ALA A 266 7.96 9.94 20.66
N LEU A 267 8.44 10.63 21.69
CA LEU A 267 9.76 11.25 21.68
C LEU A 267 10.87 10.19 21.63
N ALA A 268 10.75 9.10 22.38
CA ALA A 268 11.73 8.01 22.37
C ALA A 268 11.79 7.31 21.00
N ILE A 269 10.65 7.05 20.36
CA ILE A 269 10.58 6.50 19.01
C ILE A 269 11.27 7.45 18.02
N THR A 270 10.88 8.73 17.99
CA THR A 270 11.46 9.69 17.06
C THR A 270 12.95 9.92 17.32
N ALA A 271 13.40 9.93 18.58
CA ALA A 271 14.81 10.03 18.96
C ALA A 271 15.67 8.87 18.43
N CYS A 272 15.10 7.68 18.22
CA CYS A 272 15.82 6.55 17.61
C CYS A 272 16.34 6.83 16.19
N SER A 273 15.79 7.83 15.50
CA SER A 273 16.29 8.26 14.19
C SER A 273 17.72 8.83 14.25
N LEU A 274 18.10 9.50 15.34
CA LEU A 274 19.43 10.10 15.50
C LEU A 274 20.58 9.07 15.60
N PRO A 275 20.54 8.09 16.52
CA PRO A 275 21.57 7.06 16.56
C PRO A 275 21.57 6.22 15.29
N LEU A 276 20.41 5.99 14.66
CA LEU A 276 20.34 5.33 13.35
C LEU A 276 21.06 6.16 12.27
N ALA A 277 20.86 7.49 12.23
CA ALA A 277 21.52 8.40 11.30
C ALA A 277 23.05 8.33 11.46
N TRP A 278 23.51 8.38 12.72
CA TRP A 278 24.92 8.21 13.05
C TRP A 278 25.46 6.85 12.56
N MET A 279 24.74 5.75 12.81
CA MET A 279 25.16 4.42 12.36
C MET A 279 25.27 4.34 10.83
N ILE A 280 24.30 4.87 10.09
CA ILE A 280 24.31 4.91 8.62
C ILE A 280 25.50 5.75 8.12
N GLY A 281 25.65 6.97 8.62
CA GLY A 281 26.73 7.86 8.24
C GLY A 281 28.11 7.27 8.53
N ARG A 282 28.26 6.55 9.65
CA ARG A 282 29.54 5.99 10.10
C ARG A 282 29.91 4.66 9.45
N TYR A 283 28.94 3.75 9.28
CA TYR A 283 29.21 2.34 8.95
C TYR A 283 28.69 1.89 7.58
N ALA A 284 27.65 2.51 7.01
CA ALA A 284 27.07 2.09 5.74
C ALA A 284 27.83 2.66 4.54
N LYS A 285 29.14 2.41 4.46
CA LYS A 285 30.03 3.02 3.45
C LYS A 285 29.84 2.46 2.04
N HIS A 286 29.26 1.27 1.89
CA HIS A 286 28.89 0.66 0.62
C HIS A 286 27.67 1.31 -0.04
N MET A 287 26.83 2.04 0.70
CA MET A 287 25.72 2.78 0.11
C MET A 287 26.24 3.84 -0.85
N ALA A 288 25.52 4.06 -1.96
CA ALA A 288 25.80 5.18 -2.85
C ALA A 288 25.82 6.51 -2.05
N PRO A 289 26.77 7.43 -2.30
CA PRO A 289 26.93 8.64 -1.49
C PRO A 289 25.66 9.48 -1.36
N ALA A 290 24.91 9.67 -2.46
CA ALA A 290 23.66 10.41 -2.47
C ALA A 290 22.56 9.72 -1.63
N TYR A 291 22.40 8.40 -1.76
CA TYR A 291 21.46 7.62 -0.95
C TYR A 291 21.80 7.69 0.55
N ARG A 292 23.09 7.52 0.88
CA ARG A 292 23.57 7.60 2.27
C ARG A 292 23.33 8.98 2.87
N LEU A 293 23.64 10.05 2.13
CA LEU A 293 23.42 11.42 2.58
C LEU A 293 21.91 11.67 2.79
N GLY A 294 21.07 11.27 1.82
CA GLY A 294 19.62 11.39 1.93
C GLY A 294 19.06 10.66 3.15
N ALA A 295 19.54 9.45 3.45
CA ALA A 295 19.16 8.71 4.65
C ALA A 295 19.53 9.44 5.95
N VAL A 296 20.76 9.96 6.05
CA VAL A 296 21.23 10.71 7.23
C VAL A 296 20.41 11.98 7.43
N LEU A 297 20.24 12.80 6.39
CA LEU A 297 19.48 14.04 6.47
C LEU A 297 18.00 13.79 6.76
N GLY A 298 17.42 12.76 6.14
CA GLY A 298 16.03 12.36 6.38
C GLY A 298 15.78 11.97 7.84
N LEU A 299 16.68 11.19 8.43
CA LEU A 299 16.58 10.80 9.84
C LEU A 299 16.79 11.99 10.78
N VAL A 300 17.73 12.89 10.50
CA VAL A 300 17.95 14.11 11.30
C VAL A 300 16.73 15.04 11.25
N LEU A 301 16.17 15.27 10.06
CA LEU A 301 14.96 16.09 9.90
C LEU A 301 13.71 15.42 10.50
N THR A 302 13.67 14.09 10.55
CA THR A 302 12.61 13.34 11.25
C THR A 302 12.56 13.69 12.72
N PHE A 303 13.72 13.78 13.38
CA PHE A 303 13.79 14.24 14.76
C PHE A 303 13.50 15.74 14.85
N ALA A 304 14.27 16.58 14.14
CA ALA A 304 14.20 18.03 14.29
C ALA A 304 12.82 18.60 13.92
N GLY A 305 12.29 18.23 12.75
CA GLY A 305 10.98 18.69 12.28
C GLY A 305 9.82 17.90 12.88
N GLY A 306 9.93 16.56 12.91
CA GLY A 306 8.85 15.70 13.38
C GLY A 306 8.64 15.77 14.89
N ALA A 307 9.68 15.47 15.67
CA ALA A 307 9.61 15.52 17.14
C ALA A 307 9.42 16.96 17.62
N GLY A 308 10.12 17.93 17.02
CA GLY A 308 9.94 19.35 17.31
C GLY A 308 8.48 19.79 17.18
N ALA A 309 7.83 19.50 16.04
CA ALA A 309 6.45 19.90 15.82
C ALA A 309 5.49 19.16 16.75
N GLY A 310 5.77 17.89 17.07
CA GLY A 310 5.02 17.14 18.07
C GLY A 310 5.07 17.77 19.47
N ILE A 311 6.25 18.24 19.89
CA ILE A 311 6.43 18.99 21.15
C ILE A 311 5.63 20.30 21.09
N ALA A 312 5.70 21.03 19.98
CA ALA A 312 4.96 22.29 19.81
C ALA A 312 3.43 22.09 19.90
N ILE A 313 2.90 21.02 19.31
CA ILE A 313 1.48 20.63 19.44
C ILE A 313 1.11 20.42 20.92
N SER A 314 1.96 19.73 21.68
CA SER A 314 1.72 19.50 23.12
C SER A 314 1.78 20.80 23.92
N MET A 315 2.77 21.66 23.67
CA MET A 315 2.95 22.94 24.38
C MET A 315 1.81 23.94 24.08
N ASN A 316 1.25 23.87 22.88
CA ASN A 316 0.10 24.69 22.47
C ASN A 316 -1.24 24.18 23.05
N GLY A 317 -1.28 22.98 23.66
CA GLY A 317 -2.52 22.36 24.14
C GLY A 317 -3.42 21.82 23.02
N GLY A 318 -2.90 21.71 21.79
CA GLY A 318 -3.66 21.26 20.63
C GLY A 318 -2.95 21.54 19.31
N PRO A 319 -3.39 20.91 18.20
CA PRO A 319 -2.70 21.02 16.91
C PRO A 319 -2.98 22.33 16.16
N THR A 320 -4.07 23.03 16.46
CA THR A 320 -4.54 24.19 15.69
C THR A 320 -4.28 25.50 16.42
N VAL A 321 -4.01 26.56 15.67
CA VAL A 321 -3.84 27.94 16.17
C VAL A 321 -4.75 28.86 15.36
N GLY A 322 -5.62 29.61 16.02
CA GLY A 322 -6.54 30.55 15.36
C GLY A 322 -7.58 29.93 14.41
N ALA A 323 -7.76 28.60 14.43
CA ALA A 323 -8.74 27.93 13.59
C ALA A 323 -10.18 28.20 14.04
N ALA A 324 -11.07 28.48 13.08
CA ALA A 324 -12.49 28.67 13.35
C ALA A 324 -13.11 27.37 13.91
N ALA A 325 -13.92 27.50 14.96
CA ALA A 325 -14.66 26.37 15.53
C ALA A 325 -15.60 25.76 14.47
N GLY A 326 -15.50 24.44 14.26
CA GLY A 326 -16.25 23.75 13.20
C GLY A 326 -15.83 24.14 11.77
N GLY A 327 -14.68 24.81 11.61
CA GLY A 327 -14.18 25.25 10.31
C GLY A 327 -13.83 24.08 9.38
N ALA A 328 -13.74 24.39 8.08
CA ALA A 328 -13.39 23.41 7.07
C ALA A 328 -12.02 22.77 7.35
N VAL A 329 -11.93 21.46 7.08
CA VAL A 329 -10.71 20.68 7.22
C VAL A 329 -10.39 19.95 5.92
N LEU A 330 -9.11 19.69 5.66
CA LEU A 330 -8.68 18.85 4.56
C LEU A 330 -9.21 17.42 4.79
N PRO A 331 -10.01 16.84 3.86
CA PRO A 331 -10.47 15.46 3.98
C PRO A 331 -9.32 14.49 4.19
N LEU A 332 -9.59 13.35 4.83
CA LEU A 332 -8.61 12.32 5.22
C LEU A 332 -7.60 12.75 6.30
N PHE A 333 -6.94 13.90 6.15
CA PHE A 333 -5.93 14.37 7.10
C PHE A 333 -6.54 15.06 8.32
N GLY A 334 -7.61 15.81 8.11
CA GLY A 334 -8.30 16.60 9.13
C GLY A 334 -7.56 17.87 9.52
N TRP A 335 -6.66 18.37 8.65
CA TRP A 335 -5.91 19.62 8.88
C TRP A 335 -6.80 20.83 8.67
N SER A 336 -6.68 21.86 9.51
CA SER A 336 -7.49 23.08 9.39
C SER A 336 -7.23 23.81 8.06
N LEU A 337 -8.30 24.24 7.39
CA LEU A 337 -8.27 25.13 6.23
C LEU A 337 -8.67 26.57 6.61
N THR A 338 -9.01 26.81 7.88
CA THR A 338 -9.50 28.11 8.37
C THR A 338 -8.52 28.80 9.32
N GLY A 339 -7.50 28.08 9.79
CA GLY A 339 -6.42 28.63 10.60
C GLY A 339 -5.16 27.77 10.53
N GLY A 340 -4.21 28.05 11.40
CA GLY A 340 -2.93 27.35 11.44
C GLY A 340 -3.04 25.92 11.98
N ASP A 341 -2.24 25.00 11.45
CA ASP A 341 -2.23 23.59 11.88
C ASP A 341 -0.80 23.00 11.93
N LEU A 342 -0.31 22.75 13.15
CA LEU A 342 1.03 22.22 13.41
C LEU A 342 1.19 20.76 12.93
N ARG A 343 0.09 20.03 12.68
CA ARG A 343 0.17 18.65 12.18
C ARG A 343 0.77 18.58 10.79
N VAL A 344 0.71 19.65 9.99
CA VAL A 344 1.33 19.68 8.65
C VAL A 344 2.85 19.62 8.78
N ALA A 345 3.43 20.48 9.63
CA ALA A 345 4.87 20.47 9.90
C ALA A 345 5.31 19.15 10.55
N HIS A 346 4.52 18.62 11.48
CA HIS A 346 4.78 17.32 12.09
C HIS A 346 4.80 16.19 11.05
N PHE A 347 3.78 16.12 10.18
CA PHE A 347 3.66 15.12 9.12
C PHE A 347 4.88 15.17 8.18
N LEU A 348 5.20 16.35 7.64
CA LEU A 348 6.37 16.54 6.79
C LEU A 348 7.66 16.13 7.52
N GLY A 349 7.80 16.53 8.77
CA GLY A 349 8.92 16.16 9.63
C GLY A 349 9.08 14.64 9.74
N VAL A 350 8.08 13.93 10.26
CA VAL A 350 8.18 12.47 10.50
C VAL A 350 8.37 11.66 9.22
N HIS A 351 8.00 12.22 8.06
CA HIS A 351 8.18 11.59 6.75
C HIS A 351 9.51 11.88 6.04
N ALA A 352 10.35 12.75 6.60
CA ALA A 352 11.67 13.06 6.03
C ALA A 352 12.55 11.81 5.86
N GLN A 353 12.48 10.86 6.80
CA GLN A 353 13.20 9.58 6.76
C GLN A 353 12.77 8.63 5.63
N GLN A 354 11.61 8.84 4.98
CA GLN A 354 11.25 8.12 3.76
C GLN A 354 11.64 8.93 2.51
N VAL A 355 11.29 10.21 2.48
CA VAL A 355 11.42 11.06 1.29
C VAL A 355 12.89 11.27 0.90
N LEU A 356 13.74 11.72 1.81
CA LEU A 356 15.13 12.07 1.47
C LEU A 356 15.99 10.87 1.06
N PRO A 357 15.95 9.70 1.73
CA PRO A 357 16.64 8.52 1.21
C PRO A 357 16.10 8.06 -0.15
N ALA A 358 14.79 8.13 -0.41
CA ALA A 358 14.24 7.78 -1.72
C ALA A 358 14.77 8.71 -2.83
N VAL A 359 14.78 10.03 -2.58
CA VAL A 359 15.38 11.01 -3.50
C VAL A 359 16.87 10.73 -3.71
N GLY A 360 17.63 10.48 -2.65
CA GLY A 360 19.05 10.15 -2.74
C GLY A 360 19.32 8.87 -3.54
N MET A 361 18.44 7.88 -3.43
CA MET A 361 18.50 6.65 -4.23
C MET A 361 18.20 6.92 -5.70
N LEU A 362 17.16 7.70 -6.02
CA LEU A 362 16.83 8.06 -7.40
C LEU A 362 17.94 8.87 -8.08
N ILE A 363 18.55 9.81 -7.35
CA ILE A 363 19.71 10.58 -7.84
C ILE A 363 20.90 9.64 -8.08
N ALA A 364 21.16 8.69 -7.17
CA ALA A 364 22.22 7.69 -7.36
C ALA A 364 21.98 6.81 -8.60
N MET A 365 20.74 6.38 -8.83
CA MET A 365 20.36 5.60 -10.02
C MET A 365 20.52 6.41 -11.30
N ALA A 366 20.03 7.66 -11.32
CA ALA A 366 20.13 8.55 -12.49
C ALA A 366 21.59 8.85 -12.85
N THR A 367 22.44 9.09 -11.85
CA THR A 367 23.88 9.35 -12.05
C THR A 367 24.66 8.11 -12.46
N ALA A 368 24.26 6.91 -12.03
CA ALA A 368 24.85 5.65 -12.46
C ALA A 368 24.49 5.29 -13.92
N ALA A 369 23.33 5.73 -14.40
CA ALA A 369 22.83 5.46 -15.76
C ALA A 369 23.51 6.30 -16.86
N VAL A 370 24.40 7.24 -16.51
CA VAL A 370 25.14 8.08 -17.47
C VAL A 370 26.62 7.66 -17.52
N PRO A 371 26.99 6.63 -18.30
CA PRO A 371 28.39 6.32 -18.54
C PRO A 371 29.05 7.42 -19.39
N GLY A 372 30.18 7.97 -18.92
CA GLY A 372 31.16 8.59 -19.81
C GLY A 372 31.02 10.08 -20.15
N ARG A 373 30.23 10.89 -19.43
CA ARG A 373 30.28 12.36 -19.57
C ARG A 373 30.65 13.03 -18.25
N THR A 374 31.96 13.14 -17.99
CA THR A 374 32.48 14.40 -17.47
C THR A 374 31.97 15.49 -18.39
N LEU A 375 30.93 16.23 -17.97
CA LEU A 375 30.58 17.51 -18.57
C LEU A 375 31.79 18.42 -18.37
N ALA A 376 32.73 18.39 -19.32
CA ALA A 376 33.64 19.47 -19.54
C ALA A 376 32.79 20.62 -20.07
N MET A 377 32.35 21.50 -19.17
CA MET A 377 31.83 22.80 -19.56
C MET A 377 32.95 23.49 -20.35
N ALA A 378 32.68 23.80 -21.62
CA ALA A 378 33.58 24.58 -22.45
C ALA A 378 33.82 25.94 -21.76
N GLY A 379 35.03 26.12 -21.22
CA GLY A 379 35.45 27.35 -20.54
C GLY A 379 35.83 27.15 -19.08
N GLY A 380 37.06 26.68 -18.81
CA GLY A 380 37.83 26.94 -17.57
C GLY A 380 37.26 26.55 -16.20
N GLY A 381 36.07 25.94 -16.11
CA GLY A 381 35.38 25.67 -14.85
C GLY A 381 35.48 24.22 -14.37
N VAL A 382 35.70 24.06 -13.06
CA VAL A 382 35.78 22.82 -12.28
C VAL A 382 34.93 21.66 -12.86
N VAL A 383 35.59 20.58 -13.28
CA VAL A 383 34.91 19.33 -13.69
C VAL A 383 34.35 18.66 -12.44
N ALA A 384 33.08 18.91 -12.13
CA ALA A 384 32.41 18.27 -11.01
C ALA A 384 32.22 16.78 -11.30
N ARG A 385 32.86 15.92 -10.51
CA ARG A 385 32.64 14.47 -10.57
C ARG A 385 31.14 14.17 -10.35
N PRO A 386 30.52 13.21 -11.05
CA PRO A 386 29.09 12.89 -10.92
C PRO A 386 28.62 12.68 -9.46
N GLY A 387 29.51 12.15 -8.61
CA GLY A 387 29.26 12.01 -7.17
C GLY A 387 29.11 13.35 -6.42
N VAL A 388 29.82 14.40 -6.81
CA VAL A 388 29.70 15.75 -6.20
C VAL A 388 28.39 16.41 -6.60
N LEU A 389 27.99 16.28 -7.87
CA LEU A 389 26.70 16.79 -8.37
C LEU A 389 25.52 16.10 -7.67
N GLY A 390 25.59 14.77 -7.49
CA GLY A 390 24.57 14.02 -6.77
C GLY A 390 24.44 14.42 -5.30
N LEU A 391 25.56 14.70 -4.62
CA LEU A 391 25.54 15.20 -3.23
C LEU A 391 24.95 16.61 -3.14
N GLY A 392 25.33 17.50 -4.06
CA GLY A 392 24.76 18.86 -4.15
C GLY A 392 23.24 18.82 -4.34
N ALA A 393 22.75 18.00 -5.27
CA ALA A 393 21.32 17.83 -5.50
C ALA A 393 20.55 17.33 -4.26
N VAL A 394 21.11 16.36 -3.52
CA VAL A 394 20.51 15.89 -2.26
C VAL A 394 20.45 17.01 -1.22
N TRP A 395 21.50 17.81 -1.07
CA TRP A 395 21.48 18.97 -0.17
C TRP A 395 20.43 20.00 -0.57
N THR A 396 20.32 20.33 -1.86
CA THR A 396 19.30 21.26 -2.35
C THR A 396 17.90 20.77 -2.02
N VAL A 397 17.59 19.49 -2.27
CA VAL A 397 16.28 18.92 -1.93
C VAL A 397 16.06 18.89 -0.42
N ALA A 398 17.07 18.52 0.38
CA ALA A 398 16.97 18.48 1.83
C ALA A 398 16.71 19.88 2.43
N LEU A 399 17.38 20.92 1.91
CA LEU A 399 17.17 22.30 2.33
C LEU A 399 15.78 22.81 1.92
N ALA A 400 15.32 22.49 0.72
CA ALA A 400 13.96 22.82 0.28
C ALA A 400 12.90 22.11 1.15
N TYR A 401 13.13 20.85 1.51
CA TYR A 401 12.25 20.09 2.38
C TYR A 401 12.23 20.65 3.81
N ALA A 402 13.40 21.02 4.35
CA ALA A 402 13.50 21.68 5.66
C ALA A 402 12.80 23.05 5.65
N ALA A 403 12.97 23.84 4.59
CA ALA A 403 12.28 25.11 4.40
C ALA A 403 10.76 24.93 4.32
N LEU A 404 10.28 23.87 3.66
CA LEU A 404 8.85 23.53 3.62
C LEU A 404 8.30 23.19 5.01
N ILE A 405 9.02 22.41 5.81
CA ILE A 405 8.65 22.14 7.21
C ILE A 405 8.60 23.45 8.01
N ALA A 406 9.63 24.29 7.91
CA ALA A 406 9.70 25.56 8.62
C ALA A 406 8.57 26.51 8.20
N MET A 407 8.27 26.60 6.90
CA MET A 407 7.15 27.38 6.38
C MET A 407 5.81 26.87 6.92
N ALA A 408 5.57 25.55 6.88
CA ALA A 408 4.34 24.96 7.44
C ALA A 408 4.20 25.29 8.93
N TRP A 409 5.30 25.25 9.67
CA TRP A 409 5.32 25.62 11.09
C TRP A 409 5.03 27.11 11.30
N MET A 410 5.72 28.00 10.58
CA MET A 410 5.53 29.45 10.71
C MET A 410 4.11 29.87 10.36
N GLN A 411 3.53 29.31 9.29
CA GLN A 411 2.13 29.55 8.93
C GLN A 411 1.18 29.06 10.02
N ALA A 412 1.45 27.88 10.59
CA ALA A 412 0.66 27.38 11.71
C ALA A 412 0.70 28.33 12.91
N LEU A 413 1.87 28.81 13.33
CA LEU A 413 1.98 29.77 14.45
C LEU A 413 1.36 31.13 14.14
N ALA A 414 1.36 31.55 12.87
CA ALA A 414 0.70 32.78 12.44
C ALA A 414 -0.83 32.66 12.34
N GLY A 415 -1.40 31.49 12.67
CA GLY A 415 -2.83 31.22 12.56
C GLY A 415 -3.33 31.18 11.11
N ARG A 416 -2.45 30.94 10.14
CA ARG A 416 -2.79 30.92 8.71
C ARG A 416 -2.83 29.48 8.19
N PRO A 417 -3.86 29.10 7.41
CA PRO A 417 -3.85 27.80 6.75
C PRO A 417 -2.68 27.73 5.75
N LEU A 418 -2.05 26.56 5.64
CA LEU A 418 -1.03 26.33 4.61
C LEU A 418 -1.68 26.09 3.24
N LEU A 419 -2.85 25.45 3.26
CA LEU A 419 -3.65 25.09 2.10
C LEU A 419 -5.00 25.80 2.26
N GLY A 420 -5.11 27.09 1.98
CA GLY A 420 -6.34 27.85 2.20
C GLY A 420 -6.25 29.29 1.75
#